data_AF-A0A2V9X5T9-F1
#
_entry.id   AF-A0A2V9X5T9-F1
#
_cell.length_a   1.000
_cell.length_b   1.000
_cell.length_c   1.000
_cell.angle_alpha   90.00
_cell.angle_beta   90.00
_cell.angle_gamma   90.00
#
_symmetry.space_group_name_H-M   'P 1'
#
loop_
_entity.id
_entity.type
_entity.pdbx_description
1 polymer ?
#
loop_
_entity_poly.entity_id
_entity_poly.type
_entity_poly.pdbx_seq_one_letter_code
_entity_poly.pdbx_strand_id
1 'polypeptide(L)'
;MCRDLYNDALQERREAWKLCRKSIPFAMQSAQLPACKAADAAMRGVYSQVLQDVLHRVDKTYKAFFRRGNGFPRFKGKGWFDSFTYP
;
A
#
# COMPACT_ATOMS: atom_id res chain seq x y z
N MET A 1 7.30 -9.34 -2.21
CA MET A 1 7.18 -8.73 -0.87
C MET A 1 6.65 -7.30 -0.92
N CYS A 2 7.42 -6.27 -1.33
CA CYS A 2 6.93 -4.89 -1.35
C CYS A 2 5.78 -4.65 -2.35
N ARG A 3 5.80 -5.35 -3.49
CA ARG A 3 4.70 -5.39 -4.46
C ARG A 3 3.41 -5.95 -3.85
N ASP A 4 3.54 -7.03 -3.07
CA ASP A 4 2.38 -7.74 -2.52
C ASP A 4 1.74 -6.85 -1.45
N LEU A 5 2.54 -6.26 -0.56
CA LEU A 5 2.07 -5.21 0.37
C LEU A 5 1.38 -4.03 -0.36
N TYR A 6 1.94 -3.56 -1.48
CA TYR A 6 1.31 -2.50 -2.27
C TYR A 6 -0.07 -2.92 -2.78
N ASN A 7 -0.17 -4.12 -3.34
CA ASN A 7 -1.41 -4.64 -3.89
C ASN A 7 -2.44 -4.91 -2.79
N ASP A 8 -2.03 -5.47 -1.65
CA ASP A 8 -2.89 -5.74 -0.50
C ASP A 8 -3.44 -4.43 0.09
N ALA A 9 -2.58 -3.44 0.31
CA ALA A 9 -2.98 -2.12 0.81
C ALA A 9 -3.90 -1.39 -0.18
N LEU A 10 -3.70 -1.58 -1.49
CA LEU A 10 -4.58 -1.02 -2.51
C LEU A 10 -5.93 -1.74 -2.56
N GLN A 11 -5.94 -3.06 -2.37
CA GLN A 11 -7.13 -3.88 -2.31
C GLN A 11 -7.99 -3.51 -1.10
N GLU A 12 -7.39 -3.39 0.09
CA GLU A 12 -8.08 -2.98 1.31
C GLU A 12 -8.79 -1.63 1.14
N ARG A 13 -8.10 -0.63 0.57
CA ARG A 13 -8.69 0.69 0.26
C ARG A 13 -9.87 0.58 -0.70
N ARG A 14 -9.75 -0.27 -1.71
CA ARG A 14 -10.81 -0.50 -2.71
C ARG A 14 -12.02 -1.18 -2.08
N GLU A 15 -11.80 -2.20 -1.25
CA GLU A 15 -12.85 -2.95 -0.57
C GLU A 15 -13.55 -2.09 0.47
N ALA A 16 -12.81 -1.32 1.28
CA ALA A 16 -13.37 -0.38 2.25
C ALA A 16 -14.24 0.69 1.58
N TRP A 17 -13.86 1.16 0.39
CA TRP A 17 -14.68 2.06 -0.41
C TRP A 17 -15.93 1.36 -0.97
N LYS A 18 -15.81 0.11 -1.43
CA LYS A 18 -16.92 -0.65 -2.00
C LYS A 18 -17.97 -1.04 -0.95
N LEU A 19 -17.53 -1.50 0.22
CA LEU A 19 -18.38 -1.97 1.32
C LEU A 19 -18.96 -0.81 2.12
N CYS A 20 -18.11 0.12 2.57
CA CYS A 20 -18.46 1.12 3.57
C CYS A 20 -18.42 2.55 3.02
N ARG A 21 -18.01 2.77 1.75
CA ARG A 21 -17.72 4.11 1.19
C ARG A 21 -16.73 4.90 2.05
N LYS A 22 -15.81 4.21 2.74
CA LYS A 22 -14.78 4.82 3.59
C LYS A 22 -13.44 4.86 2.87
N SER A 23 -12.74 5.98 3.03
CA SER A 23 -11.35 6.13 2.59
C SER A 23 -10.42 5.75 3.73
N ILE A 24 -9.49 4.82 3.51
CA ILE A 24 -8.49 4.43 4.51
C ILE A 24 -7.26 5.34 4.33
N PRO A 25 -6.90 6.15 5.35
CA PRO A 25 -5.71 6.99 5.30
C PRO A 25 -4.44 6.18 5.53
N PHE A 26 -3.30 6.72 5.08
CA PHE A 26 -1.96 6.15 5.35
C PHE A 26 -1.74 5.83 6.83
N ALA A 27 -2.16 6.72 7.75
CA ALA A 27 -1.97 6.53 9.18
C ALA A 27 -2.57 5.21 9.68
N MET A 28 -3.77 4.86 9.20
CA MET A 28 -4.45 3.63 9.58
C MET A 28 -3.70 2.38 9.09
N GLN A 29 -3.24 2.37 7.84
CA GLN A 29 -2.45 1.25 7.31
C GLN A 29 -1.06 1.14 7.94
N SER A 30 -0.44 2.28 8.27
CA SER A 30 0.85 2.30 8.97
C SER A 30 0.75 1.72 10.38
N ALA A 31 -0.40 1.89 11.06
CA ALA A 31 -0.67 1.31 12.37
C ALA A 31 -0.90 -0.21 12.30
N GLN A 32 -1.30 -0.74 11.15
CA GLN A 32 -1.44 -2.19 10.93
C GLN A 32 -0.10 -2.87 10.62
N LEU A 33 0.92 -2.13 10.15
CA LEU A 33 2.23 -2.70 9.79
C LEU A 33 2.88 -3.58 10.88
N PRO A 34 2.89 -3.19 12.18
CA PRO A 34 3.45 -4.03 13.24
C PRO A 34 2.71 -5.37 13.37
N ALA A 35 1.38 -5.36 13.24
CA ALA A 35 0.57 -6.57 13.27
C ALA A 35 0.83 -7.45 12.03
N CYS A 36 0.93 -6.85 10.84
CA CYS A 36 1.28 -7.56 9.61
C CYS A 36 2.69 -8.19 9.70
N LYS A 37 3.67 -7.49 10.27
CA LYS A 37 5.02 -8.02 10.53
C LYS A 37 5.04 -9.16 11.55
N ALA A 38 4.12 -9.14 12.52
CA ALA A 38 3.99 -10.23 13.47
C ALA A 38 3.44 -11.49 12.80
N ALA A 39 2.44 -11.33 11.93
CA ALA A 39 1.77 -12.39 11.19
C ALA A 39 2.61 -12.98 10.04
N ASP A 40 3.39 -12.16 9.32
CA ASP A 40 4.19 -12.58 8.17
C ASP A 40 5.69 -12.54 8.48
N ALA A 41 6.30 -13.73 8.60
CA ALA A 41 7.72 -13.88 8.85
C ALA A 41 8.58 -13.28 7.72
N ALA A 42 8.08 -13.22 6.48
CA ALA A 42 8.79 -12.60 5.37
C ALA A 42 8.96 -11.09 5.57
N MET A 43 7.95 -10.42 6.13
CA MET A 43 7.99 -8.98 6.43
C MET A 43 8.90 -8.63 7.62
N ARG A 44 9.21 -9.60 8.48
CA ARG A 44 10.02 -9.39 9.68
C ARG A 44 11.45 -8.99 9.34
N GLY A 45 11.99 -9.50 8.22
CA GLY A 45 13.34 -9.18 7.73
C GLY A 45 13.46 -7.82 7.02
N VAL A 46 12.36 -7.11 6.78
CA VAL A 46 12.38 -5.84 6.03
C VAL A 46 12.22 -4.65 6.96
N TYR A 47 13.06 -3.63 6.76
CA TYR A 47 13.03 -2.39 7.54
C TYR A 47 11.65 -1.72 7.46
N SER A 48 11.16 -1.25 8.60
CA SER A 48 9.86 -0.55 8.71
C SER A 48 9.77 0.64 7.77
N GLN A 49 10.89 1.33 7.55
CA GLN A 49 11.00 2.48 6.65
C GLN A 49 10.67 2.11 5.19
N VAL A 50 11.08 0.93 4.72
CA VAL A 50 10.76 0.45 3.36
C VAL A 50 9.27 0.17 3.23
N LEU A 51 8.65 -0.46 4.23
CA LEU A 51 7.21 -0.73 4.20
C LEU A 51 6.39 0.58 4.28
N GLN A 52 6.85 1.55 5.06
CA GLN A 52 6.23 2.87 5.11
C GLN A 52 6.36 3.62 3.77
N ASP A 53 7.49 3.51 3.07
CA ASP A 53 7.65 4.12 1.74
C ASP A 53 6.68 3.49 0.72
N VAL A 54 6.51 2.17 0.76
CA VAL A 54 5.53 1.46 -0.07
C VAL A 54 4.11 2.00 0.15
N LEU A 55 3.71 2.16 1.42
CA LEU A 55 2.40 2.72 1.78
C LEU A 55 2.25 4.19 1.34
N HIS A 56 3.31 5.01 1.43
CA HIS A 56 3.29 6.38 0.91
C HIS A 56 3.09 6.41 -0.60
N ARG A 57 3.69 5.48 -1.36
CA ARG A 57 3.46 5.36 -2.81
C ARG A 57 2.01 5.01 -3.11
N VAL A 58 1.41 4.07 -2.37
CA VAL A 58 -0.04 3.76 -2.48
C VAL A 58 -0.84 5.04 -2.26
N ASP A 59 -0.57 5.76 -1.18
CA ASP A 59 -1.29 6.97 -0.82
C ASP A 59 -1.18 8.07 -1.89
N LYS A 60 0.01 8.29 -2.43
CA LYS A 60 0.25 9.23 -3.52
C LYS A 60 -0.53 8.84 -4.78
N THR A 61 -0.54 7.55 -5.13
CA THR A 61 -1.33 7.07 -6.28
C THR A 61 -2.83 7.23 -6.07
N TYR A 62 -3.31 7.02 -4.85
CA TYR A 62 -4.73 7.14 -4.50
C TYR A 62 -5.18 8.61 -4.47
N LYS A 63 -4.35 9.52 -3.91
CA LYS A 63 -4.57 10.97 -3.97
C LYS A 63 -4.55 11.49 -5.40
N ALA A 64 -3.60 11.02 -6.23
CA ALA A 64 -3.54 11.38 -7.64
C ALA A 64 -4.78 10.90 -8.41
N PHE A 65 -5.32 9.72 -8.06
CA PHE A 65 -6.59 9.23 -8.59
C PHE A 65 -7.75 10.16 -8.25
N PHE A 66 -7.94 10.52 -6.98
CA PHE A 66 -9.00 11.45 -6.59
C PHE A 66 -8.86 12.83 -7.26
N ARG A 67 -7.63 13.31 -7.40
CA ARG A 67 -7.34 14.59 -8.06
C ARG A 67 -7.65 14.56 -9.56
N ARG A 68 -7.33 13.45 -10.25
CA ARG A 68 -7.56 13.32 -11.71
C ARG A 68 -8.99 12.90 -12.05
N GLY A 69 -9.71 12.30 -11.10
CA GLY A 69 -11.09 11.84 -11.30
C GLY A 69 -11.26 10.74 -12.34
N ASN A 70 -10.18 10.18 -12.88
CA ASN A 70 -10.23 9.28 -14.03
C ASN A 70 -9.38 8.02 -13.80
N GLY A 71 -10.05 6.86 -13.77
CA GLY A 71 -9.46 5.50 -13.70
C GLY A 71 -8.88 5.10 -12.34
N PHE A 72 -9.40 4.03 -11.73
CA PHE A 72 -8.90 3.51 -10.44
C PHE A 72 -7.43 3.08 -10.55
N PRO A 73 -6.60 3.25 -9.49
CA PRO A 73 -5.23 2.76 -9.50
C PRO A 73 -5.21 1.25 -9.78
N ARG A 74 -4.31 0.82 -10.66
CA ARG A 74 -4.18 -0.59 -11.05
C ARG A 74 -3.22 -1.32 -10.12
N PHE A 75 -3.50 -2.60 -9.91
CA PHE A 75 -2.55 -3.51 -9.29
C PHE A 75 -1.23 -3.55 -10.08
N LYS A 76 -0.12 -3.68 -9.36
CA LYS A 76 1.21 -3.70 -9.95
C LYS A 76 1.60 -5.12 -10.32
N GLY A 77 1.92 -5.32 -11.60
CA GLY A 77 2.46 -6.56 -12.13
C GLY A 77 3.91 -6.82 -11.69
N LYS A 78 4.38 -8.05 -11.88
CA LYS A 78 5.78 -8.44 -11.62
C LYS A 78 6.70 -7.64 -12.58
N GLY A 79 7.71 -6.93 -12.05
CA GLY A 79 8.62 -6.07 -12.82
C GLY A 79 8.24 -4.57 -12.91
N TRP A 80 7.09 -4.16 -12.35
CA TRP A 80 6.65 -2.75 -12.30
C TRP A 80 6.83 -2.11 -10.92
N PHE A 81 7.46 -2.83 -9.99
CA PHE A 81 7.64 -2.42 -8.61
C PHE A 81 9.10 -2.66 -8.19
N ASP A 82 9.95 -1.66 -8.45
CA ASP A 82 11.32 -1.68 -7.95
C ASP A 82 11.28 -1.50 -6.43
N SER A 83 11.67 -2.58 -5.76
CA SER A 83 11.55 -2.75 -4.30
C SER A 83 12.65 -2.03 -3.52
N PHE A 84 13.68 -1.55 -4.22
CA PHE A 84 14.78 -0.78 -3.68
C PHE A 84 14.80 0.60 -4.34
N THR A 85 14.44 1.63 -3.60
CA THR A 85 14.81 3.00 -3.96
C THR A 85 15.54 3.54 -2.75
N TYR A 86 16.86 3.34 -2.73
CA TYR A 86 17.74 4.11 -1.87
C TYR A 86 17.93 5.49 -2.52
N PRO A 87 17.91 6.59 -1.75
CA PRO A 87 18.46 7.86 -2.22
C PRO A 87 19.97 7.75 -2.47
#